data_AF-V9F047-F1
#
_entry.id   AF-V9F047-F1
#
_cell.length_a   1.000
_cell.length_b   1.000
_cell.length_c   1.000
_cell.angle_alpha   90.00
_cell.angle_beta   90.00
_cell.angle_gamma   90.00
#
_symmetry.space_group_name_H-M   'P 1'
#
loop_
_entity.id
_entity.type
_entity.pdbx_description
1 polymer ?
#
loop_
_entity_poly.entity_id
_entity_poly.type
_entity_poly.pdbx_seq_one_letter_code
_entity_poly.pdbx_strand_id
1 'polypeptide(L)'
;MATSSSPAAKKKVLWDRDGVNGGLSSMKILLDWLTTEGNYTKKPADVRDKIQKLESKYRTAVDWLANTGQGVTDETSIRSALVKRCPYYYELSPVMDDRQSTRPSQTTDDLDEITKSKGKNKQPISIAESTSNKRQQGDSLSALTRLREKSQHARDQANAKLLELEEKRLQLEEKRLQLEEKLLQLEEKQESREENQAKAQLELVSAQTRSNTPGTQNTCHC
;
A
#
# COMPACT_ATOMS: atom_id res chain seq x y z
N MET A 1 -44.85 2.88 -13.97
CA MET A 1 -44.07 2.36 -12.82
C MET A 1 -42.75 1.84 -13.37
N ALA A 2 -41.63 2.50 -13.06
CA ALA A 2 -40.31 2.05 -13.44
C ALA A 2 -39.43 2.02 -12.18
N THR A 3 -39.11 0.83 -11.72
CA THR A 3 -38.24 0.58 -10.55
C THR A 3 -36.79 0.70 -10.98
N SER A 4 -36.15 1.83 -10.67
CA SER A 4 -34.70 2.00 -10.81
C SER A 4 -33.99 1.30 -9.66
N SER A 5 -33.38 0.14 -9.92
CA SER A 5 -32.51 -0.51 -8.95
C SER A 5 -31.22 0.29 -8.79
N SER A 6 -30.96 0.78 -7.59
CA SER A 6 -29.72 1.46 -7.22
C SER A 6 -28.52 0.49 -7.31
N PRO A 7 -27.37 0.89 -7.88
CA PRO A 7 -26.23 -0.01 -8.04
C PRO A 7 -25.63 -0.37 -6.67
N ALA A 8 -25.58 -1.66 -6.37
CA ALA A 8 -25.02 -2.19 -5.14
C ALA A 8 -23.54 -1.77 -4.98
N ALA A 9 -23.22 -1.16 -3.84
CA ALA A 9 -21.86 -0.76 -3.50
C ALA A 9 -20.92 -1.98 -3.54
N LYS A 10 -19.92 -1.94 -4.42
CA LYS A 10 -18.90 -2.99 -4.53
C LYS A 10 -18.14 -3.07 -3.21
N LYS A 11 -18.21 -4.21 -2.52
CA LYS A 11 -17.43 -4.46 -1.30
C LYS A 11 -15.94 -4.30 -1.65
N LYS A 12 -15.21 -3.49 -0.88
CA LYS A 12 -13.76 -3.34 -1.07
C LYS A 12 -13.11 -4.70 -0.87
N VAL A 13 -12.52 -5.24 -1.94
CA VAL A 13 -11.77 -6.48 -1.86
C VAL A 13 -10.46 -6.17 -1.14
N LEU A 14 -10.21 -6.89 -0.06
CA LEU A 14 -8.95 -6.83 0.68
C LEU A 14 -7.88 -7.56 -0.14
N TRP A 15 -6.69 -6.95 -0.25
CA TRP A 15 -5.61 -7.38 -1.13
C TRP A 15 -4.98 -8.72 -0.73
N ASP A 16 -5.30 -9.22 0.47
CA ASP A 16 -4.93 -10.56 0.93
C ASP A 16 -5.83 -11.68 0.38
N ARG A 17 -7.02 -11.34 -0.13
CA ARG A 17 -8.07 -12.32 -0.49
C ARG A 17 -8.63 -12.13 -1.90
N ASP A 18 -7.95 -11.33 -2.73
CA ASP A 18 -8.33 -11.07 -4.12
C ASP A 18 -7.78 -12.10 -5.11
N GLY A 19 -7.12 -13.15 -4.62
CA GLY A 19 -6.65 -14.27 -5.43
C GLY A 19 -7.81 -14.95 -6.16
N VAL A 20 -7.73 -15.01 -7.48
CA VAL A 20 -8.73 -15.65 -8.35
C VAL A 20 -8.39 -17.13 -8.55
N ASN A 21 -9.40 -18.01 -8.51
CA ASN A 21 -9.28 -19.46 -8.78
C ASN A 21 -8.20 -20.18 -7.96
N GLY A 22 -8.01 -19.81 -6.69
CA GLY A 22 -6.96 -20.39 -5.85
C GLY A 22 -5.55 -19.90 -6.16
N GLY A 23 -5.40 -18.91 -7.04
CA GLY A 23 -4.15 -18.21 -7.31
C GLY A 23 -3.68 -17.33 -6.15
N LEU A 24 -2.43 -16.88 -6.24
CA LEU A 24 -1.83 -15.99 -5.24
C LEU A 24 -2.63 -14.68 -5.13
N SER A 25 -2.85 -14.22 -3.90
CA SER A 25 -3.41 -12.89 -3.67
C SER A 25 -2.42 -11.81 -4.07
N SER A 26 -2.92 -10.60 -4.35
CA SER A 26 -2.07 -9.43 -4.66
C SER A 26 -1.04 -9.17 -3.56
N MET A 27 -1.39 -9.41 -2.29
CA MET A 27 -0.44 -9.33 -1.18
C MET A 27 0.69 -10.36 -1.32
N LYS A 28 0.38 -11.62 -1.66
CA LYS A 28 1.40 -12.65 -1.91
C LYS A 28 2.29 -12.33 -3.11
N ILE A 29 1.72 -11.78 -4.18
CA ILE A 29 2.47 -11.34 -5.36
C ILE A 29 3.46 -10.23 -4.99
N LEU A 30 3.01 -9.26 -4.19
CA LEU A 30 3.87 -8.17 -3.70
C LEU A 30 4.98 -8.68 -2.79
N LEU A 31 4.66 -9.59 -1.86
CA LEU A 31 5.66 -10.20 -0.99
C LEU A 31 6.69 -10.97 -1.79
N ASP A 32 6.26 -11.83 -2.72
CA ASP A 32 7.13 -12.60 -3.62
C ASP A 32 8.07 -11.70 -4.42
N TRP A 33 7.54 -10.62 -5.01
CA TRP A 33 8.33 -9.62 -5.72
C TRP A 33 9.35 -8.91 -4.83
N LEU A 34 8.97 -8.60 -3.58
CA LEU A 34 9.84 -7.91 -2.62
C LEU A 34 10.93 -8.84 -2.07
N THR A 35 10.62 -10.12 -1.89
CA THR A 35 11.55 -11.16 -1.42
C THR A 35 12.45 -11.70 -2.53
N THR A 36 12.12 -11.45 -3.79
CA THR A 36 13.00 -11.76 -4.93
C THR A 36 14.32 -11.02 -4.78
N GLU A 37 15.44 -11.74 -4.93
CA GLU A 37 16.78 -11.19 -4.71
C GLU A 37 17.03 -9.92 -5.54
N GLY A 38 17.52 -8.88 -4.88
CA GLY A 38 17.89 -7.63 -5.53
C GLY A 38 16.73 -6.67 -5.83
N ASN A 39 15.47 -7.02 -5.53
CA ASN A 39 14.33 -6.09 -5.70
C ASN A 39 14.18 -5.13 -4.51
N TYR A 40 14.34 -5.60 -3.27
CA TYR A 40 14.32 -4.74 -2.08
C TYR A 40 15.47 -3.73 -2.06
N THR A 41 16.59 -4.05 -2.70
CA THR A 41 17.77 -3.17 -2.78
C THR A 41 17.62 -2.05 -3.82
N LYS A 42 16.63 -2.13 -4.71
CA LYS A 42 16.33 -1.06 -5.67
C LYS A 42 15.63 0.06 -4.92
N LYS A 43 16.14 1.29 -5.00
CA LYS A 43 15.42 2.41 -4.41
C LYS A 43 14.10 2.59 -5.17
N PRO A 44 12.98 2.94 -4.50
CA PRO A 44 11.73 3.25 -5.18
C PRO A 44 11.88 4.31 -6.28
N ALA A 45 12.83 5.23 -6.10
CA ALA A 45 13.23 6.20 -7.12
C ALA A 45 13.80 5.53 -8.38
N ASP A 46 14.68 4.54 -8.24
CA ASP A 46 15.29 3.84 -9.38
C ASP A 46 14.25 3.04 -10.17
N VAL A 47 13.29 2.41 -9.48
CA VAL A 47 12.17 1.68 -10.09
C VAL A 47 11.28 2.64 -10.87
N ARG A 48 10.89 3.76 -10.25
CA ARG A 48 10.09 4.80 -10.90
C ARG A 48 10.82 5.38 -12.11
N ASP A 49 12.11 5.69 -11.99
CA ASP A 49 12.91 6.24 -13.08
C ASP A 49 13.06 5.23 -14.22
N LYS A 50 13.12 3.93 -13.92
CA LYS A 50 13.13 2.88 -14.94
C LYS A 50 11.79 2.79 -15.67
N ILE A 51 10.67 2.88 -14.95
CA ILE A 51 9.32 2.92 -15.52
C ILE A 51 9.17 4.15 -16.42
N GLN A 52 9.57 5.33 -15.94
CA GLN A 52 9.53 6.57 -16.73
C GLN A 52 10.38 6.47 -18.01
N LYS A 53 11.57 5.85 -17.94
CA LYS A 53 12.41 5.60 -19.12
C LYS A 53 11.76 4.64 -20.12
N LEU A 54 11.09 3.60 -19.64
CA LEU A 54 10.36 2.66 -20.50
C LEU A 54 9.16 3.34 -21.17
N GLU A 55 8.37 4.10 -20.41
CA GLU A 55 7.25 4.90 -20.91
C GLU A 55 7.71 5.92 -21.95
N SER A 56 8.82 6.62 -21.70
CA SER A 56 9.39 7.59 -22.65
C SER A 56 9.79 6.92 -23.97
N LYS A 57 10.44 5.76 -23.94
CA LYS A 57 10.78 5.01 -25.16
C LYS A 57 9.55 4.53 -25.92
N TYR A 58 8.52 4.07 -25.21
CA TYR A 58 7.25 3.67 -25.82
C TYR A 58 6.59 4.88 -26.51
N ARG A 59 6.50 6.02 -25.83
CA ARG A 59 5.99 7.27 -26.40
C ARG A 59 6.73 7.68 -27.67
N THR A 60 8.07 7.67 -27.66
CA THR A 60 8.85 8.02 -28.86
C THR A 60 8.60 7.07 -30.02
N ALA A 61 8.35 5.79 -29.76
CA ALA A 61 8.00 4.82 -30.81
C ALA A 61 6.59 5.07 -31.38
N VAL A 62 5.61 5.35 -30.52
CA VAL A 62 4.22 5.68 -30.92
C VAL A 62 4.14 7.02 -31.67
N ASP A 63 4.84 8.04 -31.18
CA ASP A 63 4.93 9.35 -31.83
C ASP A 63 5.59 9.25 -33.21
N TRP A 64 6.65 8.46 -33.33
CA TRP A 64 7.26 8.15 -34.62
C TRP A 64 6.28 7.43 -35.55
N LEU A 65 5.50 6.47 -35.05
CA LEU A 65 4.50 5.76 -35.84
C LEU A 65 3.39 6.68 -36.34
N ALA A 66 2.92 7.61 -35.48
CA ALA A 66 1.88 8.57 -35.81
C ALA A 66 2.33 9.62 -36.85
N ASN A 67 3.58 10.07 -36.78
CA ASN A 67 4.07 11.17 -37.63
C ASN A 67 4.83 10.65 -38.87
N THR A 68 5.85 9.82 -38.67
CA THR A 68 6.76 9.36 -39.74
C THR A 68 6.34 8.01 -40.32
N GLY A 69 5.76 7.13 -39.49
CA GLY A 69 5.30 5.80 -39.89
C GLY A 69 4.19 5.82 -40.93
N GLN A 70 3.46 6.93 -41.06
CA GLN A 70 2.37 7.10 -42.04
C GLN A 70 2.87 7.08 -43.51
N GLY A 71 4.16 7.37 -43.74
CA GLY A 71 4.78 7.33 -45.08
C GLY A 71 5.61 6.06 -45.36
N VAL A 72 5.76 5.16 -44.39
CA VAL A 72 6.49 3.89 -44.56
C VAL A 72 5.48 2.80 -44.87
N THR A 73 5.45 2.33 -46.12
CA THR A 73 4.48 1.30 -46.57
C THR A 73 4.90 -0.12 -46.20
N ASP A 74 6.18 -0.34 -45.93
CA ASP A 74 6.73 -1.67 -45.67
C ASP A 74 6.55 -2.06 -44.20
N GLU A 75 5.68 -3.04 -43.93
CA GLU A 75 5.39 -3.51 -42.57
C GLU A 75 6.66 -3.97 -41.83
N THR A 76 7.57 -4.69 -42.49
CA THR A 76 8.86 -5.13 -41.93
C THR A 76 9.77 -3.95 -41.59
N SER A 77 9.73 -2.88 -42.39
CA SER A 77 10.47 -1.64 -42.11
C SER A 77 9.92 -0.93 -40.87
N ILE A 78 8.58 -0.83 -40.77
CA ILE A 78 7.88 -0.28 -39.59
C ILE A 78 8.24 -1.09 -38.34
N ARG A 79 8.15 -2.42 -38.40
CA ARG A 79 8.50 -3.29 -37.26
C ARG A 79 9.95 -3.09 -36.83
N SER A 80 10.89 -3.05 -37.78
CA SER A 80 12.31 -2.85 -37.48
C SER A 80 12.58 -1.48 -36.85
N ALA A 81 11.87 -0.44 -37.30
CA ALA A 81 12.00 0.92 -36.81
C ALA A 81 11.40 1.09 -35.41
N LEU A 82 10.32 0.38 -35.10
CA LEU A 82 9.72 0.34 -33.76
C LEU A 82 10.63 -0.38 -32.76
N VAL A 83 11.13 -1.57 -33.11
CA VAL A 83 12.03 -2.35 -32.24
C VAL A 83 13.34 -1.59 -31.96
N LYS A 84 13.87 -0.83 -32.95
CA LYS A 84 15.04 0.04 -32.76
C LYS A 84 14.82 1.13 -31.70
N ARG A 85 13.62 1.68 -31.59
CA ARG A 85 13.28 2.76 -30.64
C ARG A 85 12.85 2.20 -29.28
N CYS A 86 12.04 1.15 -29.31
CA CYS A 86 11.54 0.45 -28.13
C CYS A 86 11.63 -1.07 -28.36
N PRO A 87 12.64 -1.76 -27.78
CA PRO A 87 12.83 -3.20 -27.98
C PRO A 87 11.63 -4.04 -27.54
N TYR A 88 10.91 -3.59 -26.51
CA TYR A 88 9.75 -4.27 -25.94
C TYR A 88 8.41 -3.68 -26.43
N TYR A 89 8.39 -3.02 -27.59
CA TYR A 89 7.20 -2.30 -28.07
C TYR A 89 5.93 -3.17 -28.11
N TYR A 90 6.02 -4.38 -28.69
CA TYR A 90 4.88 -5.28 -28.84
C TYR A 90 4.41 -5.90 -27.53
N GLU A 91 5.33 -6.11 -26.58
CA GLU A 91 5.01 -6.64 -25.25
C GLU A 91 4.38 -5.55 -24.37
N LEU A 92 4.80 -4.30 -24.55
CA LEU A 92 4.29 -3.15 -23.80
C LEU A 92 2.97 -2.62 -24.35
N SER A 93 2.70 -2.79 -25.65
CA SER A 93 1.50 -2.25 -26.32
C SER A 93 0.18 -2.59 -25.61
N PRO A 94 -0.12 -3.85 -25.24
CA PRO A 94 -1.38 -4.20 -24.57
C PRO A 94 -1.60 -3.51 -23.22
N VAL A 95 -0.53 -3.04 -22.57
CA VAL A 95 -0.57 -2.40 -21.25
C VAL A 95 -0.47 -0.88 -21.36
N MET A 96 0.26 -0.39 -22.38
CA MET A 96 0.61 1.01 -22.53
C MET A 96 -0.35 1.78 -23.45
N ASP A 97 -1.04 1.14 -24.40
CA ASP A 97 -1.94 1.86 -25.34
C ASP A 97 -3.14 2.53 -24.66
N ASP A 98 -3.66 1.92 -23.60
CA ASP A 98 -4.84 2.42 -22.88
C ASP A 98 -4.54 3.63 -21.97
N ARG A 99 -3.26 3.95 -21.75
CA ARG A 99 -2.85 5.04 -20.86
C ARG A 99 -2.89 6.39 -21.57
N GLN A 100 -3.54 7.37 -20.96
CA GLN A 100 -3.51 8.77 -21.44
C GLN A 100 -2.09 9.34 -21.54
N SER A 101 -1.16 8.81 -20.75
CA SER A 101 0.26 9.21 -20.75
C SER A 101 1.01 8.79 -22.03
N THR A 102 0.51 7.85 -22.82
CA THR A 102 1.21 7.33 -24.01
C THR A 102 0.60 7.82 -25.32
N ARG A 103 -0.59 8.42 -25.27
CA ARG A 103 -1.23 9.05 -26.42
C ARG A 103 -0.42 10.27 -26.85
N PRO A 104 -0.08 10.41 -28.15
CA PRO A 104 0.48 11.65 -28.67
C PRO A 104 -0.45 12.79 -28.27
N SER A 105 0.11 13.85 -27.68
CA SER A 105 -0.68 15.04 -27.36
C SER A 105 -1.18 15.57 -28.69
N GLN A 106 -2.50 15.53 -28.91
CA GLN A 106 -3.08 16.13 -30.11
C GLN A 106 -2.68 17.60 -30.10
N THR A 107 -1.83 17.99 -31.05
CA THR A 107 -1.42 19.36 -31.26
C THR A 107 -2.63 20.10 -31.79
N THR A 108 -3.36 20.79 -30.92
CA THR A 108 -3.99 22.04 -31.34
C THR A 108 -2.84 23.01 -31.55
N ASP A 109 -2.50 23.25 -32.82
CA ASP A 109 -1.57 24.30 -33.23
C ASP A 109 -1.96 25.62 -32.56
N ASP A 110 -1.09 26.11 -31.68
CA ASP A 110 -0.78 27.53 -31.55
C ASP A 110 0.67 27.62 -31.04
N LEU A 111 1.52 28.16 -31.91
CA LEU A 111 2.95 28.36 -31.73
C LEU A 111 3.22 29.30 -30.55
N ASP A 112 4.20 28.95 -29.71
CA ASP A 112 5.36 29.81 -29.53
C ASP A 112 6.50 29.10 -28.77
N GLU A 113 7.58 28.91 -29.51
CA GLU A 113 8.89 28.46 -29.07
C GLU A 113 9.62 29.63 -28.41
N ILE A 114 9.84 29.64 -27.09
CA ILE A 114 11.00 30.31 -26.51
C ILE A 114 11.64 29.46 -25.41
N THR A 115 12.91 29.23 -25.68
CA THR A 115 14.02 28.75 -24.86
C THR A 115 13.99 29.07 -23.36
N LYS A 116 14.56 28.12 -22.61
CA LYS A 116 15.04 28.24 -21.23
C LYS A 116 15.92 29.48 -21.05
N SER A 117 15.45 30.52 -20.36
CA SER A 117 16.34 31.51 -19.71
C SER A 117 15.69 32.26 -18.55
N LYS A 118 16.56 32.83 -17.73
CA LYS A 118 16.43 33.22 -16.33
C LYS A 118 16.36 34.75 -16.25
N GLY A 119 15.46 35.33 -15.44
CA GLY A 119 15.67 36.68 -14.88
C GLY A 119 14.69 37.82 -15.26
N LYS A 120 14.09 38.39 -14.21
CA LYS A 120 13.88 39.82 -13.90
C LYS A 120 13.15 40.76 -14.90
N ASN A 121 12.00 41.24 -14.39
CA ASN A 121 11.56 42.65 -14.26
C ASN A 121 11.08 43.50 -15.48
N LYS A 122 9.85 44.02 -15.26
CA LYS A 122 9.30 45.37 -15.59
C LYS A 122 8.73 45.65 -17.01
N GLN A 123 7.40 45.53 -17.09
CA GLN A 123 6.36 46.48 -17.59
C GLN A 123 6.79 47.69 -18.44
N PRO A 124 5.97 48.28 -19.35
CA PRO A 124 4.49 48.28 -19.32
C PRO A 124 3.79 48.18 -20.71
N ILE A 125 2.52 47.74 -20.74
CA ILE A 125 1.64 48.02 -21.89
C ILE A 125 0.35 48.65 -21.37
N SER A 126 0.14 49.88 -21.83
CA SER A 126 -1.04 50.72 -21.72
C SER A 126 -2.30 49.99 -22.16
N ILE A 127 -3.26 49.82 -21.26
CA ILE A 127 -4.64 49.47 -21.60
C ILE A 127 -5.49 50.70 -21.36
N ALA A 128 -6.01 51.25 -22.45
CA ALA A 128 -7.09 52.22 -22.42
C ALA A 128 -8.30 51.58 -21.72
N GLU A 129 -8.78 52.29 -20.73
CA GLU A 129 -9.89 51.93 -19.86
C GLU A 129 -11.23 52.09 -20.57
N SER A 130 -12.10 51.08 -20.43
CA SER A 130 -13.58 51.15 -20.46
C SER A 130 -14.09 49.70 -20.58
N THR A 131 -14.85 49.07 -19.68
CA THR A 131 -15.75 49.53 -18.62
C THR A 131 -16.04 48.37 -17.64
N SER A 132 -16.19 48.71 -16.36
CA SER A 132 -17.08 48.10 -15.35
C SER A 132 -17.28 46.56 -15.30
N ASN A 133 -16.53 45.87 -14.43
CA ASN A 133 -17.02 44.74 -13.60
C ASN A 133 -15.96 44.21 -12.60
N LYS A 134 -15.53 45.07 -11.67
CA LYS A 134 -14.53 44.73 -10.62
C LYS A 134 -15.19 44.58 -9.24
N ARG A 135 -16.14 43.64 -9.09
CA ARG A 135 -16.66 43.26 -7.76
C ARG A 135 -16.92 41.76 -7.55
N GLN A 136 -16.96 40.92 -8.60
CA GLN A 136 -17.34 39.50 -8.45
C GLN A 136 -16.16 38.49 -8.36
N GLN A 137 -14.94 38.84 -8.79
CA GLN A 137 -13.80 37.91 -8.74
C GLN A 137 -13.26 37.65 -7.32
N GLY A 138 -13.37 38.62 -6.40
CA GLY A 138 -12.89 38.49 -5.02
C GLY A 138 -13.75 37.55 -4.15
N ASP A 139 -15.07 37.54 -4.39
CA ASP A 139 -16.00 36.66 -3.68
C ASP A 139 -15.86 35.20 -4.14
N SER A 140 -15.55 34.96 -5.42
CA SER A 140 -15.35 33.62 -5.95
C SER A 140 -14.05 32.96 -5.44
N LEU A 141 -12.94 33.71 -5.37
CA LEU A 141 -11.67 33.22 -4.81
C LEU A 141 -11.77 32.96 -3.30
N SER A 142 -12.45 33.82 -2.54
CA SER A 142 -12.64 33.61 -1.10
C SER A 142 -13.57 32.42 -0.80
N ALA A 143 -14.61 32.21 -1.62
CA ALA A 143 -15.49 31.04 -1.50
C ALA A 143 -14.75 29.71 -1.79
N LEU A 144 -13.89 29.68 -2.81
CA LEU A 144 -13.06 28.50 -3.13
C LEU A 144 -12.05 28.19 -2.02
N THR A 145 -11.41 29.21 -1.45
CA THR A 145 -10.50 29.05 -0.31
C THR A 145 -11.24 28.48 0.91
N ARG A 146 -12.42 29.02 1.24
CA ARG A 146 -13.26 28.50 2.34
C ARG A 146 -13.70 27.05 2.14
N LEU A 147 -14.03 26.66 0.90
CA LEU A 147 -14.39 25.27 0.58
C LEU A 147 -13.19 24.33 0.73
N ARG A 148 -12.00 24.76 0.29
CA ARG A 148 -10.75 24.01 0.48
C ARG A 148 -10.41 23.86 1.97
N GLU A 149 -10.53 24.92 2.75
CA GLU A 149 -10.29 24.92 4.20
C GLU A 149 -11.26 23.99 4.94
N LYS A 150 -12.56 24.04 4.62
CA LYS A 150 -13.55 23.10 5.20
C LYS A 150 -13.23 21.64 4.85
N SER A 151 -12.84 21.40 3.60
CA SER A 151 -12.43 20.06 3.16
C SER A 151 -11.17 19.58 3.88
N GLN A 152 -10.22 20.48 4.15
CA GLN A 152 -9.00 20.18 4.89
C GLN A 152 -9.30 19.91 6.37
N HIS A 153 -10.09 20.78 7.01
CA HIS A 153 -10.49 20.62 8.41
C HIS A 153 -11.27 19.32 8.65
N ALA A 154 -12.14 18.92 7.71
CA ALA A 154 -12.82 17.64 7.78
C ALA A 154 -11.86 16.44 7.70
N ARG A 155 -10.81 16.53 6.88
CA ARG A 155 -9.75 15.50 6.82
C ARG A 155 -8.95 15.45 8.12
N ASP A 156 -8.55 16.61 8.63
CA ASP A 156 -7.76 16.70 9.85
C ASP A 156 -8.55 16.20 11.06
N GLN A 157 -9.86 16.50 11.13
CA GLN A 157 -10.75 15.97 12.16
C GLN A 157 -10.93 14.44 12.05
N ALA A 158 -11.04 13.90 10.84
CA ALA A 158 -11.13 12.45 10.63
C ALA A 158 -9.83 11.75 11.05
N ASN A 159 -8.68 12.32 10.72
CA ASN A 159 -7.37 11.81 11.10
C ASN A 159 -7.17 11.86 12.62
N ALA A 160 -7.58 12.95 13.28
CA ALA A 160 -7.52 13.06 14.73
C ALA A 160 -8.39 12.00 15.43
N LYS A 161 -9.61 11.77 14.95
CA LYS A 161 -10.49 10.70 15.46
C LYS A 161 -9.91 9.31 15.25
N LEU A 162 -9.25 9.08 14.11
CA LEU A 162 -8.59 7.81 13.81
C LEU A 162 -7.44 7.56 14.79
N LEU A 163 -6.63 8.59 15.07
CA LEU A 163 -5.54 8.51 16.03
C LEU A 163 -6.05 8.20 17.44
N GLU A 164 -7.12 8.88 17.88
CA GLU A 164 -7.73 8.61 19.20
C GLU A 164 -8.28 7.17 19.30
N LEU A 165 -8.87 6.64 18.22
CA LEU A 165 -9.33 5.26 18.17
C LEU A 165 -8.18 4.26 18.24
N GLU A 166 -7.06 4.56 17.58
CA GLU A 166 -5.86 3.73 17.61
C GLU A 166 -5.22 3.72 19.00
N GLU A 167 -5.15 4.86 19.68
CA GLU A 167 -4.71 4.94 21.08
C GLU A 167 -5.59 4.11 22.01
N LYS A 168 -6.93 4.20 21.88
CA LYS A 168 -7.86 3.37 22.66
C LYS A 168 -7.71 1.88 22.38
N ARG A 169 -7.45 1.52 21.12
CA ARG A 169 -7.19 0.13 20.74
C ARG A 169 -5.91 -0.39 21.39
N LEU A 170 -4.84 0.39 21.39
CA LEU A 170 -3.58 0.04 22.07
C LEU A 170 -3.76 -0.11 23.58
N GLN A 171 -4.54 0.77 24.22
CA GLN A 171 -4.86 0.64 25.65
C GLN A 171 -5.65 -0.63 25.97
N LEU A 172 -6.58 -1.03 25.10
CA LEU A 172 -7.31 -2.29 25.27
C LEU A 172 -6.40 -3.51 25.10
N GLU A 173 -5.48 -3.44 24.15
CA GLU A 173 -4.52 -4.51 23.89
C GLU A 173 -3.53 -4.68 25.05
N GLU A 174 -3.03 -3.57 25.61
CA GLU A 174 -2.20 -3.59 26.81
C GLU A 174 -2.94 -4.21 28.00
N LYS A 175 -4.19 -3.81 28.25
CA LYS A 175 -5.02 -4.40 29.32
C LYS A 175 -5.25 -5.89 29.12
N ARG A 176 -5.42 -6.33 27.86
CA ARG A 176 -5.58 -7.75 27.53
C ARG A 176 -4.30 -8.52 27.88
N LEU A 177 -3.14 -8.00 27.50
CA LEU A 177 -1.85 -8.62 27.82
C LEU A 177 -1.61 -8.70 29.33
N GLN A 178 -1.94 -7.63 30.08
CA GLN A 178 -1.87 -7.64 31.55
C GLN A 178 -2.78 -8.70 32.18
N LEU A 179 -3.96 -8.93 31.59
CA LEU A 179 -4.87 -9.98 32.06
C LEU A 179 -4.29 -11.37 31.78
N GLU A 180 -3.73 -11.57 30.59
CA GLU A 180 -3.13 -12.83 30.16
C GLU A 180 -1.91 -13.20 31.02
N GLU A 181 -1.05 -12.23 31.33
CA GLU A 181 0.07 -12.42 32.27
C GLU A 181 -0.43 -12.84 33.66
N LYS A 182 -1.48 -12.18 34.18
CA LYS A 182 -2.08 -12.55 35.47
C LYS A 182 -2.67 -13.96 35.46
N LEU A 183 -3.25 -14.40 34.33
CA LEU A 183 -3.76 -15.76 34.21
C LEU A 183 -2.64 -16.79 34.26
N LEU A 184 -1.54 -16.56 33.53
CA LEU A 184 -0.37 -17.43 33.57
C LEU A 184 0.22 -17.54 34.99
N GLN A 185 0.32 -16.43 35.72
CA GLN A 185 0.78 -16.46 37.12
C GLN A 185 -0.15 -17.25 38.03
N LEU A 186 -1.47 -17.21 37.79
CA LEU A 186 -2.43 -17.99 38.56
C LEU A 186 -2.32 -19.48 38.24
N GLU A 187 -2.11 -19.83 36.98
CA GLU A 187 -1.92 -21.21 36.52
C GLU A 187 -0.64 -21.82 37.11
N GLU A 188 0.49 -21.12 37.02
CA GLU A 188 1.76 -21.56 37.64
C GLU A 188 1.61 -21.74 39.16
N LYS A 189 0.84 -20.85 39.81
CA LYS A 189 0.54 -20.96 41.24
C LYS A 189 -0.37 -22.14 41.56
N GLN A 190 -1.24 -22.55 40.63
CA GLN A 190 -2.05 -23.76 40.78
C GLN A 190 -1.18 -25.00 40.61
N GLU A 191 -0.38 -25.08 39.55
CA GLU A 191 0.54 -26.21 39.31
C GLU A 191 1.50 -26.41 40.48
N SER A 192 2.11 -25.34 41.00
CA SER A 192 2.99 -25.44 42.17
C SER A 192 2.27 -25.90 43.43
N ARG A 193 0.99 -25.55 43.63
CA ARG A 193 0.18 -26.07 44.74
C ARG A 193 -0.10 -27.56 44.57
N GLU A 194 -0.45 -27.98 43.36
CA GLU A 194 -0.71 -29.38 43.04
C GLU A 194 0.56 -30.24 43.17
N GLU A 195 1.70 -29.74 42.69
CA GLU A 195 2.98 -30.42 42.84
C GLU A 195 3.38 -30.55 44.31
N ASN A 196 3.21 -29.48 45.10
CA ASN A 196 3.46 -29.53 46.55
C ASN A 196 2.52 -30.51 47.26
N GLN A 197 1.24 -30.56 46.85
CA GLN A 197 0.28 -31.52 47.39
C GLN A 197 0.66 -32.97 47.02
N ALA A 198 1.08 -33.22 45.77
CA ALA A 198 1.52 -34.53 45.31
C ALA A 198 2.80 -34.98 46.03
N LYS A 199 3.77 -34.07 46.22
CA LYS A 199 4.99 -34.33 47.01
C LYS A 199 4.65 -34.69 48.46
N ALA A 200 3.74 -33.94 49.10
CA ALA A 200 3.30 -34.24 50.46
C ALA A 200 2.59 -35.60 50.57
N GLN A 201 1.76 -35.96 49.59
CA GLN A 201 1.13 -37.29 49.55
C GLN A 201 2.16 -38.41 49.37
N LEU A 202 3.15 -38.22 48.49
CA LEU A 202 4.21 -39.19 48.27
C LEU A 202 5.08 -39.37 49.52
N GLU A 203 5.37 -38.29 50.24
CA GLU A 203 6.08 -38.33 51.52
C GLU A 203 5.29 -39.18 52.54
N LEU A 204 3.98 -38.94 52.67
CA LEU A 204 3.10 -39.69 53.57
C LEU A 204 3.10 -41.20 53.26
N VAL A 205 2.96 -41.56 51.97
CA VAL A 205 2.99 -42.96 51.51
C VAL A 205 4.37 -43.59 51.77
N SER A 206 5.45 -42.83 51.53
CA SER A 206 6.81 -43.30 51.79
C SER A 206 7.08 -43.53 53.29
N ALA A 207 6.49 -42.72 54.17
CA ALA A 207 6.57 -42.90 55.62
C ALA A 207 5.81 -44.15 56.08
N GLN A 208 4.62 -44.40 55.52
CA GLN A 208 3.79 -45.56 55.83
C GLN A 208 4.41 -46.88 55.35
N THR A 209 5.12 -46.86 54.21
CA THR A 209 5.82 -48.04 53.70
C THR A 209 7.06 -48.36 54.52
N ARG A 210 7.79 -47.35 55.01
CA ARG A 210 8.93 -47.56 55.94
C ARG A 210 8.48 -48.20 57.26
N SER A 211 7.35 -47.79 57.83
CA SER A 211 6.84 -48.36 59.09
C SER A 211 6.26 -49.78 58.94
N ASN A 212 5.82 -50.17 57.75
CA ASN A 212 5.25 -51.50 57.47
C ASN A 212 6.24 -52.55 56.96
N THR A 213 7.55 -52.25 56.86
CA THR A 213 8.55 -53.27 56.50
C THR A 213 8.72 -54.28 57.66
N PRO A 214 8.40 -55.58 57.48
CA PRO A 214 8.64 -56.58 58.51
C PRO A 214 10.15 -56.74 58.65
N GLY A 215 10.67 -56.48 59.86
CA GLY A 215 12.10 -56.67 60.15
C GLY A 215 12.51 -58.10 59.80
N THR A 216 13.39 -58.24 58.80
CA THR A 216 14.04 -59.49 58.45
C THR A 216 14.84 -59.93 59.67
N GLN A 217 14.27 -60.82 60.48
CA GLN A 217 14.98 -61.49 61.56
C GLN A 217 16.03 -62.40 60.91
N ASN A 218 17.29 -61.95 60.93
CA ASN A 218 18.44 -62.80 60.66
C ASN A 218 18.45 -63.92 61.71
N THR A 219 17.97 -65.10 61.31
CA THR A 219 18.20 -66.33 62.07
C THR A 219 19.58 -66.86 61.66
N CYS A 220 20.58 -66.59 62.50
CA CYS A 220 21.83 -67.32 62.47
C CYS A 220 21.55 -68.81 62.69
N HIS A 221 21.92 -69.67 61.74
CA HIS A 221 22.01 -71.11 61.95
C HIS A 221 23.43 -71.57 61.65
N CYS A 222 24.05 -72.09 62.72
CA CYS A 222 25.22 -72.97 62.89
C CYS A 222 26.40 -72.87 61.91
#